data_AF-A0A849WSK6-F1
#
_entry.id   AF-A0A849WSK6-F1
#
_cell.length_a   1.000
_cell.length_b   1.000
_cell.length_c   1.000
_cell.angle_alpha   90.00
_cell.angle_beta   90.00
_cell.angle_gamma   90.00
#
_symmetry.space_group_name_H-M   'P 1'
#
loop_
_entity.id
_entity.type
_entity.pdbx_description
1 polymer ?
#
loop_
_entity_poly.entity_id
_entity_poly.type
_entity_poly.pdbx_seq_one_letter_code
_entity_poly.pdbx_strand_id
1 'polypeptide(L)'
;MTITCPRCSLTVTELHALEPEMLSQLQAAGEEISGPICAGCASDLRKILSQSKGGVLFAQEKAKEKYRLELWKNRVSMIKQARAYMSAKNYAQAAVSYEKYLKVLDIVFGLKKGESLNPSHFKDSARTTEITVVTSVYWDLFRIYDTNEKYHDRQQQAARQLASFLQYSPMYPDIIKKAEAFVKSAKNPHIVKGFLKLASQERPRCFIATASFQNEFCQEVVFLRLFRDYQLNTTRWGRVFIKLYYLLSPPLAGILDTSPKLRSLSRKLLIALIKRIRMIY
;
A
#
# COMPACT_ATOMS: atom_id res chain seq x y z
N MET A 1 22.03 9.24 -53.17
CA MET A 1 21.57 7.97 -53.77
C MET A 1 20.09 7.85 -53.48
N THR A 2 19.27 7.61 -54.49
CA THR A 2 17.83 7.40 -54.34
C THR A 2 17.53 5.91 -54.37
N ILE A 3 16.60 5.45 -53.54
CA ILE A 3 16.26 4.05 -53.33
C ILE A 3 14.74 3.89 -53.49
N THR A 4 14.28 2.82 -54.11
CA THR A 4 12.85 2.56 -54.29
C THR A 4 12.28 1.85 -53.06
N CYS A 5 11.17 2.33 -52.52
CA CYS A 5 10.51 1.70 -51.37
C CYS A 5 9.81 0.39 -51.78
N PRO A 6 10.02 -0.73 -51.07
CA PRO A 6 9.41 -2.03 -51.43
C PRO A 6 7.90 -2.09 -51.22
N ARG A 7 7.29 -1.11 -50.51
CA ARG A 7 5.85 -1.08 -50.23
C ARG A 7 5.04 -0.18 -51.17
N CYS A 8 5.52 1.05 -51.42
CA CYS A 8 4.80 2.01 -52.27
C CYS A 8 5.44 2.23 -53.64
N SER A 9 6.59 1.60 -53.93
CA SER A 9 7.33 1.73 -55.19
C SER A 9 7.78 3.16 -55.54
N LEU A 10 7.71 4.10 -54.60
CA LEU A 10 8.18 5.47 -54.77
C LEU A 10 9.69 5.55 -54.53
N THR A 11 10.34 6.45 -55.28
CA THR A 11 11.74 6.80 -55.14
C THR A 11 11.94 7.72 -53.92
N VAL A 12 12.72 7.27 -52.94
CA VAL A 12 12.96 7.97 -51.66
C VAL A 12 14.45 8.10 -51.36
N THR A 13 14.80 8.93 -50.38
CA THR A 13 16.18 9.19 -49.95
C THR A 13 16.69 8.17 -48.93
N GLU A 14 15.81 7.58 -48.14
CA GLU A 14 16.16 6.67 -47.04
C GLU A 14 15.03 5.68 -46.74
N LEU A 15 15.40 4.51 -46.22
CA LEU A 15 14.49 3.49 -45.71
C LEU A 15 14.76 3.27 -44.23
N HIS A 16 13.69 3.08 -43.46
CA HIS A 16 13.73 2.92 -42.02
C HIS A 16 13.22 1.54 -41.64
N ALA A 17 13.92 0.89 -40.71
CA ALA A 17 13.40 -0.30 -40.06
C ALA A 17 12.23 0.09 -39.14
N LEU A 18 11.18 -0.73 -39.12
CA LEU A 18 10.07 -0.56 -38.20
C LEU A 18 10.46 -1.06 -36.80
N GLU A 19 9.92 -0.41 -35.77
CA GLU A 19 10.13 -0.86 -34.38
C GLU A 19 9.59 -2.30 -34.20
N PRO A 20 10.27 -3.16 -33.43
CA PRO A 20 9.86 -4.55 -33.22
C PRO A 20 8.41 -4.70 -32.72
N GLU A 21 7.95 -3.77 -31.89
CA GLU A 21 6.59 -3.73 -31.35
C GLU A 21 5.56 -3.48 -32.47
N MET A 22 5.87 -2.60 -33.41
CA MET A 22 5.02 -2.30 -34.56
C MET A 22 4.94 -3.48 -35.53
N LEU A 23 6.05 -4.20 -35.76
CA LEU A 23 6.06 -5.41 -36.59
C LEU A 23 5.18 -6.52 -35.99
N SER A 24 5.25 -6.72 -34.67
CA SER A 24 4.39 -7.69 -33.98
C SER A 24 2.90 -7.35 -34.12
N GLN A 25 2.54 -6.07 -34.04
CA GLN A 25 1.16 -5.61 -34.22
C GLN A 25 0.66 -5.78 -35.66
N LEU A 26 1.50 -5.51 -36.67
CA LEU A 26 1.17 -5.71 -38.08
C LEU A 26 0.97 -7.19 -38.40
N GLN A 27 1.85 -8.05 -37.89
CA GLN A 27 1.75 -9.49 -38.09
C GLN A 27 0.46 -10.06 -37.45
N ALA A 28 0.08 -9.57 -36.27
CA ALA A 28 -1.19 -9.92 -35.65
C ALA A 28 -2.43 -9.40 -36.42
N ALA A 29 -2.27 -8.33 -37.20
CA ALA A 29 -3.29 -7.80 -38.09
C ALA A 29 -3.30 -8.47 -39.49
N GLY A 30 -2.41 -9.44 -39.73
CA GLY A 30 -2.29 -10.14 -41.01
C GLY A 30 -1.48 -9.38 -42.07
N GLU A 31 -0.76 -8.32 -41.71
CA GLU A 31 0.19 -7.63 -42.59
C GLU A 31 1.63 -8.09 -42.30
N GLU A 32 2.23 -8.83 -43.24
CA GLU A 32 3.65 -9.17 -43.19
C GLU A 32 4.48 -8.15 -43.98
N ILE A 33 5.40 -7.48 -43.30
CA ILE A 33 6.34 -6.54 -43.91
C ILE A 33 7.74 -7.11 -43.83
N SER A 34 8.32 -7.42 -45.00
CA SER A 34 9.71 -7.86 -45.11
C SER A 34 10.62 -6.66 -45.37
N GLY A 35 11.40 -6.25 -44.35
CA GLY A 35 12.49 -5.28 -44.51
C GLY A 35 12.12 -3.80 -44.28
N PRO A 36 13.10 -2.89 -44.42
CA PRO A 36 12.92 -1.46 -44.16
C PRO A 36 12.09 -0.77 -45.25
N ILE A 37 11.25 0.19 -44.85
CA ILE A 37 10.30 0.90 -45.72
C ILE A 37 10.49 2.43 -45.61
N CYS A 38 9.88 3.20 -46.51
CA CYS A 38 9.98 4.66 -46.43
C CYS A 38 9.19 5.24 -45.25
N ALA A 39 9.54 6.45 -44.82
CA ALA A 39 8.89 7.14 -43.71
C ALA A 39 7.37 7.35 -43.93
N GLY A 40 6.94 7.59 -45.18
CA GLY A 40 5.53 7.74 -45.54
C GLY A 40 4.74 6.46 -45.29
N CYS A 41 5.22 5.32 -45.82
CA CYS A 41 4.60 4.02 -45.58
C CYS A 41 4.58 3.65 -44.10
N ALA A 42 5.66 3.92 -43.36
CA ALA A 42 5.71 3.68 -41.93
C ALA A 42 4.66 4.52 -41.18
N SER A 43 4.46 5.77 -41.57
CA SER A 43 3.43 6.66 -41.00
C SER A 43 2.02 6.16 -41.27
N ASP A 44 1.74 5.73 -42.51
CA ASP A 44 0.42 5.19 -42.89
C ASP A 44 0.07 3.93 -42.11
N LEU A 45 1.03 3.01 -41.95
CA LEU A 45 0.86 1.78 -41.17
C LEU A 45 0.63 2.08 -39.69
N ARG A 46 1.35 3.04 -39.10
CA ARG A 46 1.07 3.50 -37.72
C ARG A 46 -0.34 4.05 -37.59
N LYS A 47 -0.82 4.80 -38.58
CA LYS A 47 -2.19 5.33 -38.59
C LYS A 47 -3.22 4.21 -38.64
N ILE A 48 -3.05 3.22 -39.53
CA ILE A 48 -3.92 2.04 -39.64
C ILE A 48 -3.94 1.27 -38.30
N LEU A 49 -2.76 0.99 -37.73
CA LEU A 49 -2.66 0.31 -36.45
C LEU A 49 -3.35 1.07 -35.32
N SER A 50 -3.14 2.38 -35.22
CA SER A 50 -3.76 3.21 -34.17
C SER A 50 -5.30 3.27 -34.28
N GLN A 51 -5.85 3.16 -35.48
CA GLN A 51 -7.30 3.17 -35.74
C GLN A 51 -7.94 1.78 -35.63
N SER A 52 -7.15 0.72 -35.68
CA SER A 52 -7.63 -0.64 -35.45
C SER A 52 -8.23 -0.79 -34.05
N LYS A 53 -9.17 -1.72 -33.88
CA LYS A 53 -9.78 -2.01 -32.57
C LYS A 53 -8.72 -2.34 -31.51
N GLY A 54 -7.65 -3.04 -31.89
CA GLY A 54 -6.52 -3.35 -31.01
C GLY A 54 -5.70 -2.11 -30.61
N GLY A 55 -5.39 -1.24 -31.58
CA GLY A 55 -4.64 0.00 -31.33
C GLY A 55 -5.41 1.00 -30.44
N VAL A 56 -6.73 1.11 -30.62
CA VAL A 56 -7.57 1.96 -29.75
C VAL A 56 -7.61 1.42 -28.32
N LEU A 57 -7.77 0.10 -28.14
CA LEU A 57 -7.76 -0.53 -26.82
C LEU A 57 -6.40 -0.34 -26.11
N PHE A 58 -5.30 -0.57 -26.82
CA PHE A 58 -3.95 -0.38 -26.29
C PHE A 58 -3.67 1.08 -25.92
N ALA A 59 -4.07 2.04 -26.76
CA ALA A 59 -3.95 3.46 -26.46
C ALA A 59 -4.77 3.86 -25.22
N GLN A 60 -5.98 3.29 -25.05
CA GLN A 60 -6.80 3.48 -23.85
C GLN A 60 -6.15 2.89 -22.61
N GLU A 61 -5.55 1.70 -22.68
CA GLU A 61 -4.83 1.07 -21.57
C GLU A 61 -3.61 1.90 -21.16
N LYS A 62 -2.78 2.30 -22.13
CA LYS A 62 -1.62 3.18 -21.89
C LYS A 62 -2.02 4.52 -21.28
N ALA A 63 -3.14 5.10 -21.73
CA ALA A 63 -3.69 6.32 -21.15
C ALA A 63 -4.16 6.11 -19.71
N LYS A 64 -4.83 4.98 -19.41
CA LYS A 64 -5.23 4.61 -18.04
C LYS A 64 -4.02 4.41 -17.13
N GLU A 65 -2.98 3.75 -17.60
CA GLU A 65 -1.73 3.56 -16.84
C GLU A 65 -1.03 4.89 -16.55
N LYS A 66 -0.90 5.74 -17.58
CA LYS A 66 -0.34 7.09 -17.42
C LYS A 66 -1.13 7.90 -16.40
N TYR A 67 -2.46 7.87 -16.49
CA TYR A 67 -3.35 8.55 -15.54
C TYR A 67 -3.16 8.04 -14.10
N ARG A 68 -3.11 6.71 -13.89
CA ARG A 68 -2.80 6.13 -12.56
C ARG A 68 -1.46 6.59 -12.02
N LEU A 69 -0.44 6.65 -12.88
CA LEU A 69 0.90 7.10 -12.51
C LEU A 69 0.91 8.58 -12.10
N GLU A 70 0.20 9.45 -12.82
CA GLU A 70 0.05 10.87 -12.50
C GLU A 70 -0.67 11.06 -11.16
N LEU A 71 -1.76 10.34 -10.93
CA LEU A 71 -2.47 10.35 -9.64
C LEU A 71 -1.54 9.90 -8.50
N TRP A 72 -0.79 8.81 -8.70
CA TRP A 72 0.17 8.32 -7.71
C TRP A 72 1.22 9.39 -7.37
N LYS A 73 1.82 10.05 -8.37
CA LYS A 73 2.80 11.12 -8.13
C LYS A 73 2.21 12.28 -7.33
N ASN A 74 0.97 12.66 -7.62
CA ASN A 74 0.32 13.82 -7.02
C ASN A 74 -0.34 13.54 -5.66
N ARG A 75 -0.53 12.28 -5.26
CA ARG A 75 -1.27 11.89 -4.04
C ARG A 75 -0.82 12.60 -2.76
N VAL A 76 0.49 12.85 -2.61
CA VAL A 76 1.09 13.45 -1.41
C VAL A 76 0.64 14.91 -1.24
N SER A 77 0.35 15.62 -2.34
CA SER A 77 -0.15 16.99 -2.30
C SER A 77 -1.48 17.10 -1.55
N MET A 78 -2.35 16.09 -1.69
CA MET A 78 -3.66 16.03 -1.04
C MET A 78 -3.50 15.90 0.48
N ILE A 79 -2.54 15.10 0.93
CA ILE A 79 -2.20 14.97 2.36
C ILE A 79 -1.67 16.29 2.93
N LYS A 80 -0.79 16.97 2.18
CA LYS A 80 -0.25 18.27 2.59
C LYS A 80 -1.37 19.31 2.74
N GLN A 81 -2.28 19.39 1.77
CA GLN A 81 -3.45 20.25 1.82
C GLN A 81 -4.36 19.91 3.00
N ALA A 82 -4.66 18.62 3.21
CA ALA A 82 -5.48 18.19 4.34
C ALA A 82 -4.89 18.61 5.69
N ARG A 83 -3.57 18.46 5.88
CA ARG A 83 -2.87 18.90 7.10
C ARG A 83 -2.87 20.42 7.28
N ALA A 84 -2.79 21.19 6.20
CA ALA A 84 -2.94 22.65 6.26
C ALA A 84 -4.36 23.06 6.67
N TYR A 85 -5.39 22.35 6.17
CA TYR A 85 -6.76 22.57 6.63
C TYR A 85 -6.95 22.15 8.10
N MET A 86 -6.30 21.08 8.55
CA MET A 86 -6.32 20.66 9.95
C MET A 86 -5.72 21.73 10.88
N SER A 87 -4.57 22.33 10.51
CA SER A 87 -3.96 23.41 11.30
C SER A 87 -4.82 24.68 11.31
N ALA A 88 -5.51 24.96 10.20
CA ALA A 88 -6.49 26.04 10.09
C ALA A 88 -7.85 25.72 10.74
N LYS A 89 -8.02 24.55 11.37
CA LYS A 89 -9.28 24.06 11.97
C LYS A 89 -10.45 23.95 10.96
N ASN A 90 -10.17 23.93 9.66
CA ASN A 90 -11.17 23.71 8.62
C ASN A 90 -11.37 22.21 8.37
N TYR A 91 -12.06 21.55 9.30
CA TYR A 91 -12.19 20.10 9.30
C TYR A 91 -12.98 19.54 8.09
N ALA A 92 -13.94 20.30 7.55
CA ALA A 92 -14.70 19.89 6.37
C ALA A 92 -13.79 19.76 5.13
N GLN A 93 -12.96 20.77 4.86
CA GLN A 93 -12.03 20.73 3.72
C GLN A 93 -10.88 19.73 3.95
N ALA A 94 -10.45 19.55 5.20
CA ALA A 94 -9.50 18.50 5.56
C ALA A 94 -10.06 17.11 5.21
N ALA A 95 -11.31 16.81 5.60
CA ALA A 95 -11.95 15.54 5.29
C ALA A 95 -12.05 15.30 3.79
N VAL A 96 -12.49 16.30 3.00
CA VAL A 96 -12.56 16.19 1.53
C VAL A 96 -11.20 15.89 0.93
N SER A 97 -10.14 16.52 1.43
CA SER A 97 -8.77 16.30 0.92
C SER A 97 -8.25 14.89 1.26
N TYR A 98 -8.57 14.40 2.46
CA TYR A 98 -8.25 13.03 2.87
C TYR A 98 -9.06 11.97 2.09
N GLU A 99 -10.36 12.18 1.89
CA GLU A 99 -11.22 11.31 1.07
C GLU A 99 -10.73 11.26 -0.38
N LYS A 100 -10.29 12.38 -0.96
CA LYS A 100 -9.67 12.42 -2.31
C LYS A 100 -8.41 11.57 -2.39
N TYR A 101 -7.55 11.64 -1.38
CA TYR A 101 -6.36 10.79 -1.30
C TYR A 101 -6.72 9.30 -1.28
N LEU A 102 -7.69 8.90 -0.43
CA LEU A 102 -8.15 7.50 -0.38
C LEU A 102 -8.74 7.08 -1.74
N LYS A 103 -9.48 7.97 -2.41
CA LYS A 103 -10.03 7.71 -3.74
C LYS A 103 -8.97 7.50 -4.81
N VAL A 104 -7.85 8.23 -4.73
CA VAL A 104 -6.68 8.00 -5.58
C VAL A 104 -6.14 6.58 -5.37
N LEU A 105 -6.04 6.13 -4.12
CA LEU A 105 -5.58 4.77 -3.83
C LEU A 105 -6.53 3.72 -4.43
N ASP A 106 -7.85 3.91 -4.30
CA ASP A 106 -8.82 2.99 -4.94
C ASP A 106 -8.56 2.85 -6.45
N ILE A 107 -8.31 3.97 -7.14
CA ILE A 107 -8.07 3.99 -8.60
C ILE A 107 -6.74 3.34 -8.96
N VAL A 108 -5.68 3.65 -8.20
CA VAL A 108 -4.33 3.13 -8.43
C VAL A 108 -4.28 1.62 -8.19
N PHE A 109 -4.97 1.11 -7.17
CA PHE A 109 -5.09 -0.32 -6.89
C PHE A 109 -6.17 -1.02 -7.71
N GLY A 110 -6.97 -0.28 -8.48
CA GLY A 110 -8.00 -0.84 -9.35
C GLY A 110 -9.19 -1.46 -8.61
N LEU A 111 -9.54 -0.91 -7.44
CA LEU A 111 -10.63 -1.42 -6.61
C LEU A 111 -11.99 -1.21 -7.30
N LYS A 112 -12.83 -2.25 -7.24
CA LYS A 112 -14.18 -2.22 -7.79
C LYS A 112 -15.18 -1.62 -6.80
N LYS A 113 -16.38 -1.29 -7.30
CA LYS A 113 -17.47 -0.77 -6.46
C LYS A 113 -17.82 -1.80 -5.37
N GLY A 114 -17.73 -1.38 -4.10
CA GLY A 114 -18.00 -2.24 -2.94
C GLY A 114 -16.75 -2.91 -2.36
N GLU A 115 -15.61 -2.87 -3.05
CA GLU A 115 -14.33 -3.27 -2.48
C GLU A 115 -13.78 -2.14 -1.60
N SER A 116 -13.10 -2.52 -0.52
CA SER A 116 -12.43 -1.58 0.36
C SER A 116 -10.93 -1.78 0.32
N LEU A 117 -10.20 -0.67 0.46
CA LEU A 117 -8.76 -0.70 0.65
C LEU A 117 -8.40 -1.60 1.84
N ASN A 118 -7.37 -2.43 1.68
CA ASN A 118 -6.87 -3.30 2.73
C ASN A 118 -5.33 -3.31 2.72
N PRO A 119 -4.68 -3.72 3.82
CA PRO A 119 -3.21 -3.76 3.90
C PRO A 119 -2.55 -4.67 2.85
N SER A 120 -3.27 -5.67 2.34
CA SER A 120 -2.73 -6.62 1.36
C SER A 120 -2.47 -6.00 -0.03
N HIS A 121 -3.03 -4.82 -0.32
CA HIS A 121 -2.72 -4.07 -1.53
C HIS A 121 -1.32 -3.40 -1.49
N PHE A 122 -0.68 -3.34 -0.32
CA PHE A 122 0.58 -2.63 -0.07
C PHE A 122 1.79 -3.56 0.09
N LYS A 123 1.72 -4.79 -0.45
CA LYS A 123 2.75 -5.84 -0.28
C LYS A 123 4.15 -5.49 -0.80
N ASP A 124 4.26 -4.55 -1.74
CA ASP A 124 5.57 -4.11 -2.23
C ASP A 124 6.27 -3.25 -1.18
N SER A 125 7.57 -3.47 -0.94
CA SER A 125 8.35 -2.75 0.07
C SER A 125 8.28 -1.22 -0.09
N ALA A 126 8.25 -0.73 -1.34
CA ALA A 126 8.06 0.69 -1.68
C ALA A 126 6.71 1.28 -1.22
N ARG A 127 5.71 0.43 -0.95
CA ARG A 127 4.34 0.81 -0.55
C ARG A 127 4.08 0.59 0.95
N THR A 128 5.02 -0.02 1.68
CA THR A 128 4.90 -0.25 3.13
C THR A 128 4.93 1.08 3.92
N THR A 129 5.66 2.09 3.44
CA THR A 129 5.64 3.44 4.03
C THR A 129 4.27 4.11 3.86
N GLU A 130 3.55 3.79 2.77
CA GLU A 130 2.21 4.30 2.49
C GLU A 130 1.18 3.80 3.51
N ILE A 131 1.35 2.60 4.09
CA ILE A 131 0.50 2.10 5.20
C ILE A 131 0.50 3.09 6.36
N THR A 132 1.65 3.68 6.67
CA THR A 132 1.77 4.69 7.74
C THR A 132 1.01 5.96 7.39
N VAL A 133 1.07 6.39 6.12
CA VAL A 133 0.31 7.54 5.62
C VAL A 133 -1.18 7.27 5.73
N VAL A 134 -1.66 6.15 5.19
CA VAL A 134 -3.07 5.71 5.26
C VAL A 134 -3.56 5.61 6.70
N THR A 135 -2.74 5.06 7.60
CA THR A 135 -3.05 4.99 9.04
C THR A 135 -3.24 6.38 9.64
N SER A 136 -2.34 7.34 9.32
CA SER A 136 -2.48 8.72 9.79
C SER A 136 -3.72 9.41 9.24
N VAL A 137 -4.10 9.13 7.98
CA VAL A 137 -5.29 9.67 7.33
C VAL A 137 -6.56 9.17 8.01
N TYR A 138 -6.68 7.86 8.23
CA TYR A 138 -7.85 7.30 8.92
C TYR A 138 -7.96 7.78 10.37
N TRP A 139 -6.84 7.98 11.07
CA TRP A 139 -6.85 8.58 12.40
C TRP A 139 -7.39 10.02 12.41
N ASP A 140 -7.02 10.83 11.42
CA ASP A 140 -7.53 12.19 11.31
C ASP A 140 -9.01 12.22 10.92
N LEU A 141 -9.42 11.43 9.93
CA LEU A 141 -10.84 11.27 9.55
C LEU A 141 -11.69 10.78 10.73
N PHE A 142 -11.20 9.80 11.49
CA PHE A 142 -11.86 9.28 12.67
C PHE A 142 -12.16 10.39 13.71
N ARG A 143 -11.23 11.32 13.90
CA ARG A 143 -11.43 12.49 14.78
C ARG A 143 -12.32 13.57 14.16
N ILE A 144 -12.19 13.82 12.85
CA ILE A 144 -13.02 14.81 12.16
C ILE A 144 -14.50 14.38 12.21
N TYR A 145 -14.80 13.11 11.97
CA TYR A 145 -16.19 12.63 11.98
C TYR A 145 -16.79 12.53 13.39
N ASP A 146 -15.98 12.54 14.45
CA ASP A 146 -16.48 12.68 15.83
C ASP A 146 -17.16 14.03 16.08
N THR A 147 -16.94 15.04 15.22
CA THR A 147 -17.46 16.39 15.44
C THR A 147 -18.98 16.49 15.38
N ASN A 148 -19.69 15.57 14.70
CA ASN A 148 -21.14 15.61 14.53
C ASN A 148 -21.72 14.20 14.36
N GLU A 149 -22.84 13.92 15.02
CA GLU A 149 -23.56 12.63 14.96
C GLU A 149 -23.97 12.24 13.54
N LYS A 150 -24.19 13.19 12.63
CA LYS A 150 -24.49 12.90 11.21
C LYS A 150 -23.42 12.02 10.54
N TYR A 151 -22.18 12.04 11.04
CA TYR A 151 -21.07 11.29 10.47
C TYR A 151 -20.78 9.97 11.19
N HIS A 152 -21.69 9.48 12.03
CA HIS A 152 -21.52 8.25 12.83
C HIS A 152 -21.04 7.05 11.99
N ASP A 153 -21.72 6.77 10.88
CA ASP A 153 -21.39 5.64 10.01
C ASP A 153 -20.00 5.80 9.39
N ARG A 154 -19.65 7.03 8.98
CA ARG A 154 -18.33 7.35 8.43
C ARG A 154 -17.25 7.21 9.49
N GLN A 155 -17.51 7.65 10.72
CA GLN A 155 -16.60 7.50 11.86
C GLN A 155 -16.37 6.01 12.16
N GLN A 156 -17.43 5.20 12.18
CA GLN A 156 -17.32 3.77 12.43
C GLN A 156 -16.57 3.04 11.30
N GLN A 157 -16.79 3.42 10.03
CA GLN A 157 -16.04 2.88 8.90
C GLN A 157 -14.56 3.27 8.97
N ALA A 158 -14.26 4.53 9.29
CA ALA A 158 -12.89 5.00 9.50
C ALA A 158 -12.21 4.25 10.66
N ALA A 159 -12.92 3.96 11.75
CA ALA A 159 -12.42 3.16 12.87
C ALA A 159 -12.04 1.72 12.46
N ARG A 160 -12.89 1.05 11.69
CA ARG A 160 -12.62 -0.32 11.18
C ARG A 160 -11.40 -0.33 10.26
N GLN A 161 -11.35 0.62 9.33
CA GLN A 161 -10.22 0.77 8.42
C GLN A 161 -8.94 1.09 9.21
N LEU A 162 -8.99 2.06 10.13
CA LEU A 162 -7.86 2.40 10.98
C LEU A 162 -7.32 1.18 11.72
N ALA A 163 -8.17 0.39 12.37
CA ALA A 163 -7.75 -0.82 13.09
C ALA A 163 -7.01 -1.80 12.15
N SER A 164 -7.56 -2.02 10.95
CA SER A 164 -6.99 -2.95 9.97
C SER A 164 -5.58 -2.55 9.51
N PHE A 165 -5.32 -1.25 9.31
CA PHE A 165 -4.02 -0.73 8.88
C PHE A 165 -3.04 -0.55 10.05
N LEU A 166 -3.54 -0.16 11.22
CA LEU A 166 -2.72 0.26 12.35
C LEU A 166 -1.78 -0.85 12.83
N GLN A 167 -2.21 -2.11 12.77
CA GLN A 167 -1.37 -3.26 13.18
C GLN A 167 -0.06 -3.39 12.39
N TYR A 168 -0.05 -2.90 11.15
CA TYR A 168 1.09 -2.95 10.23
C TYR A 168 1.91 -1.66 10.24
N SER A 169 1.46 -0.63 10.97
CA SER A 169 2.12 0.66 11.05
C SER A 169 2.99 0.79 12.30
N PRO A 170 4.20 1.39 12.21
CA PRO A 170 4.99 1.75 13.38
C PRO A 170 4.29 2.75 14.31
N MET A 171 3.23 3.43 13.85
CA MET A 171 2.46 4.39 14.64
C MET A 171 1.47 3.74 15.64
N TYR A 172 1.38 2.41 15.70
CA TYR A 172 0.51 1.68 16.63
C TYR A 172 0.51 2.23 18.07
N PRO A 173 1.65 2.27 18.80
CA PRO A 173 1.68 2.74 20.18
C PRO A 173 1.12 4.16 20.35
N ASP A 174 1.52 5.07 19.46
CA ASP A 174 1.14 6.47 19.55
C ASP A 174 -0.35 6.69 19.29
N ILE A 175 -0.92 5.99 18.32
CA ILE A 175 -2.34 6.07 18.00
C ILE A 175 -3.19 5.49 19.12
N ILE A 176 -2.81 4.34 19.69
CA ILE A 176 -3.53 3.74 20.82
C ILE A 176 -3.52 4.69 22.02
N LYS A 177 -2.35 5.22 22.41
CA LYS A 177 -2.24 6.19 23.50
C LYS A 177 -3.10 7.44 23.25
N LYS A 178 -3.07 7.97 22.01
CA LYS A 178 -3.91 9.11 21.63
C LYS A 178 -5.39 8.77 21.67
N ALA A 179 -5.79 7.58 21.24
CA ALA A 179 -7.17 7.11 21.27
C ALA A 179 -7.68 6.94 22.71
N GLU A 180 -6.91 6.34 23.61
CA GLU A 180 -7.23 6.23 25.03
C GLU A 180 -7.45 7.60 25.68
N ALA A 181 -6.59 8.57 25.36
CA ALA A 181 -6.77 9.95 25.82
C ALA A 181 -8.02 10.60 25.19
N PHE A 182 -8.25 10.36 23.90
CA PHE A 182 -9.37 10.92 23.14
C PHE A 182 -10.74 10.44 23.63
N VAL A 183 -10.85 9.21 24.17
CA VAL A 183 -12.11 8.69 24.75
C VAL A 183 -12.74 9.69 25.74
N LYS A 184 -11.92 10.44 26.50
CA LYS A 184 -12.39 11.38 27.54
C LYS A 184 -13.08 12.62 26.98
N SER A 185 -12.75 13.03 25.76
CA SER A 185 -13.26 14.25 25.13
C SER A 185 -14.04 13.98 23.84
N ALA A 186 -14.19 12.71 23.46
CA ALA A 186 -14.94 12.29 22.27
C ALA A 186 -16.44 12.53 22.45
N LYS A 187 -17.11 12.99 21.40
CA LYS A 187 -18.56 13.09 21.35
C LYS A 187 -19.21 11.70 21.24
N ASN A 188 -18.54 10.77 20.56
CA ASN A 188 -18.99 9.37 20.40
C ASN A 188 -18.04 8.38 21.09
N PRO A 189 -17.95 8.37 22.44
CA PRO A 189 -16.96 7.57 23.16
C PRO A 189 -17.13 6.05 22.97
N HIS A 190 -18.34 5.57 22.64
CA HIS A 190 -18.58 4.15 22.34
C HIS A 190 -17.89 3.71 21.05
N ILE A 191 -17.83 4.55 20.01
CA ILE A 191 -17.12 4.23 18.78
C ILE A 191 -15.62 4.17 19.04
N VAL A 192 -15.08 5.10 19.85
CA VAL A 192 -13.65 5.08 20.24
C VAL A 192 -13.31 3.83 21.04
N LYS A 193 -14.15 3.44 22.01
CA LYS A 193 -13.99 2.18 22.74
C LYS A 193 -14.08 0.96 21.81
N GLY A 194 -14.99 0.99 20.84
CA GLY A 194 -15.12 -0.02 19.79
C GLY A 194 -13.85 -0.15 18.95
N PHE A 195 -13.27 0.98 18.52
CA PHE A 195 -11.99 1.04 17.83
C PHE A 195 -10.86 0.42 18.66
N LEU A 196 -10.71 0.81 19.93
CA LEU A 196 -9.68 0.26 20.82
C LEU A 196 -9.81 -1.27 20.98
N LYS A 197 -11.05 -1.76 21.07
CA LYS A 197 -11.33 -3.20 21.10
C LYS A 197 -10.93 -3.89 19.79
N LEU A 198 -11.29 -3.32 18.64
CA LEU A 198 -10.91 -3.88 17.33
C LEU A 198 -9.39 -3.88 17.15
N ALA A 199 -8.72 -2.76 17.42
CA ALA A 199 -7.27 -2.62 17.24
C ALA A 199 -6.47 -3.58 18.15
N SER A 200 -6.96 -3.87 19.35
CA SER A 200 -6.34 -4.86 20.24
C SER A 200 -6.58 -6.31 19.83
N GLN A 201 -7.76 -6.62 19.27
CA GLN A 201 -8.10 -7.97 18.79
C GLN A 201 -7.36 -8.35 17.51
N GLU A 202 -7.20 -7.41 16.58
CA GLU A 202 -6.59 -7.68 15.28
C GLU A 202 -5.06 -7.80 15.34
N ARG A 203 -4.40 -7.37 16.42
CA ARG A 203 -2.94 -7.36 16.50
C ARG A 203 -2.36 -8.77 16.76
N PRO A 204 -1.56 -9.34 15.85
CA PRO A 204 -0.96 -10.64 16.08
C PRO A 204 0.14 -10.52 17.15
N ARG A 205 -0.02 -11.20 18.30
CA ARG A 205 0.90 -11.14 19.45
C ARG A 205 2.22 -11.88 19.18
N CYS A 206 3.36 -11.27 19.51
CA CYS A 206 4.61 -12.01 19.68
C CYS A 206 4.72 -12.42 21.16
N PHE A 207 4.19 -13.59 21.51
CA PHE A 207 4.04 -14.04 22.91
C PHE A 207 5.37 -14.05 23.68
N ILE A 208 6.41 -14.72 23.16
CA ILE A 208 7.73 -14.77 23.81
C ILE A 208 8.33 -13.38 23.96
N ALA A 209 8.28 -12.55 22.91
CA ALA A 209 8.86 -11.21 22.98
C ALA A 209 8.10 -10.34 24.00
N THR A 210 6.78 -10.41 24.02
CA THR A 210 5.95 -9.62 24.93
C THR A 210 6.19 -10.03 26.38
N ALA A 211 6.23 -11.33 26.69
CA ALA A 211 6.58 -11.84 28.01
C ALA A 211 8.01 -11.44 28.44
N SER A 212 8.97 -11.52 27.51
CA SER A 212 10.37 -11.19 27.81
C SER A 212 10.60 -9.71 28.08
N PHE A 213 9.96 -8.80 27.35
CA PHE A 213 10.12 -7.35 27.54
C PHE A 213 9.11 -6.74 28.52
N GLN A 214 8.03 -7.46 28.87
CA GLN A 214 6.93 -7.01 29.73
C GLN A 214 6.27 -5.71 29.25
N ASN A 215 6.47 -5.37 27.99
CA ASN A 215 5.90 -4.20 27.36
C ASN A 215 5.71 -4.52 25.88
N GLU A 216 4.45 -4.59 25.44
CA GLU A 216 4.12 -4.89 24.06
C GLU A 216 4.40 -3.74 23.06
N PHE A 217 4.76 -2.57 23.60
CA PHE A 217 5.04 -1.34 22.86
C PHE A 217 6.51 -0.96 22.84
N CYS A 218 7.40 -1.74 23.48
CA CYS A 218 8.82 -1.45 23.41
C CYS A 218 9.33 -1.64 21.97
N GLN A 219 10.37 -0.88 21.60
CA GLN A 219 10.89 -0.82 20.23
C GLN A 219 11.30 -2.20 19.71
N GLU A 220 11.81 -3.07 20.57
CA GLU A 220 12.23 -4.43 20.25
C GLU A 220 11.06 -5.32 19.85
N VAL A 221 9.96 -5.28 20.62
CA VAL A 221 8.76 -6.06 20.33
C VAL A 221 8.08 -5.58 19.06
N VAL A 222 8.02 -4.26 18.85
CA VAL A 222 7.52 -3.66 17.61
C VAL A 222 8.37 -4.08 16.42
N PHE A 223 9.70 -3.98 16.53
CA PHE A 223 10.63 -4.41 15.48
C PHE A 223 10.44 -5.88 15.10
N LEU A 224 10.37 -6.79 16.08
CA LEU A 224 10.18 -8.22 15.83
C LEU A 224 8.84 -8.53 15.14
N ARG A 225 7.78 -7.77 15.46
CA ARG A 225 6.48 -7.89 14.77
C ARG A 225 6.59 -7.44 13.32
N LEU A 226 7.22 -6.27 13.07
CA LEU A 226 7.44 -5.79 11.70
C LEU A 226 8.30 -6.76 10.90
N PHE A 227 9.36 -7.33 11.49
CA PHE A 227 10.18 -8.34 10.84
C PHE A 227 9.37 -9.60 10.49
N ARG A 228 8.52 -10.07 11.41
CA ARG A 228 7.60 -11.18 11.15
C ARG A 228 6.69 -10.88 9.97
N ASP A 229 6.08 -9.70 9.95
CA ASP A 229 5.04 -9.34 8.99
C ASP A 229 5.59 -9.03 7.60
N TYR A 230 6.71 -8.33 7.52
CA TYR A 230 7.28 -7.88 6.24
C TYR A 230 8.34 -8.83 5.67
N GLN A 231 9.09 -9.57 6.51
CA GLN A 231 10.16 -10.46 6.02
C GLN A 231 9.80 -11.94 6.14
N LEU A 232 9.30 -12.40 7.28
CA LEU A 232 8.99 -13.84 7.43
C LEU A 232 7.72 -14.23 6.67
N ASN A 233 6.68 -13.40 6.68
CA ASN A 233 5.40 -13.75 6.05
C ASN A 233 5.46 -13.84 4.51
N THR A 234 6.46 -13.21 3.88
CA THR A 234 6.61 -13.21 2.42
C THR A 234 7.11 -14.56 1.89
N THR A 235 7.87 -15.32 2.67
CA THR A 235 8.45 -16.61 2.26
C THR A 235 7.65 -17.82 2.76
N ARG A 236 7.69 -18.95 2.03
CA ARG A 236 7.00 -20.19 2.42
C ARG A 236 7.51 -20.72 3.77
N TRP A 237 8.82 -20.72 3.95
CA TRP A 237 9.46 -21.15 5.19
C TRP A 237 9.16 -20.22 6.37
N GLY A 238 9.17 -18.90 6.15
CA GLY A 238 8.82 -17.96 7.20
C GLY A 238 7.35 -18.10 7.64
N ARG A 239 6.41 -18.38 6.73
CA ARG A 239 5.01 -18.70 7.10
C ARG A 239 4.89 -19.97 7.94
N VAL A 240 5.66 -21.02 7.65
CA VAL A 240 5.69 -22.24 8.47
C VAL A 240 6.26 -21.95 9.86
N PHE A 241 7.37 -21.20 9.93
CA PHE A 241 7.96 -20.75 11.20
C PHE A 241 6.95 -19.95 12.04
N ILE A 242 6.22 -19.02 11.43
CA ILE A 242 5.19 -18.23 12.11
C ILE A 242 4.13 -19.16 12.71
N LYS A 243 3.60 -20.12 11.94
CA LYS A 243 2.59 -21.07 12.44
C LYS A 243 3.11 -21.87 13.65
N LEU A 244 4.31 -22.43 13.55
CA LEU A 244 4.93 -23.17 14.67
C LEU A 244 5.15 -22.27 15.89
N TYR A 245 5.62 -21.04 15.67
CA TYR A 245 5.77 -20.06 16.73
C TYR A 245 4.44 -19.80 17.44
N TYR A 246 3.35 -19.55 16.71
CA TYR A 246 2.04 -19.30 17.33
C TYR A 246 1.45 -20.52 18.04
N LEU A 247 1.79 -21.73 17.61
CA LEU A 247 1.36 -22.96 18.27
C LEU A 247 2.11 -23.19 19.60
N LEU A 248 3.43 -22.98 19.61
CA LEU A 248 4.29 -23.33 20.75
C LEU A 248 4.52 -22.17 21.74
N SER A 249 4.42 -20.93 21.27
CA SER A 249 4.79 -19.77 22.08
C SER A 249 3.83 -19.43 23.25
N PRO A 250 2.51 -19.66 23.21
CA PRO A 250 1.63 -19.32 24.33
C PRO A 250 1.99 -20.00 25.66
N PRO A 251 2.20 -21.35 25.73
CA PRO A 251 2.60 -21.98 26.99
C PRO A 251 4.01 -21.55 27.44
N LEU A 252 4.94 -21.37 26.50
CA LEU A 252 6.29 -20.90 26.80
C LEU A 252 6.30 -19.47 27.36
N ALA A 253 5.43 -18.59 26.87
CA ALA A 253 5.26 -17.24 27.39
C ALA A 253 4.72 -17.27 28.83
N GLY A 254 3.78 -18.16 29.15
CA GLY A 254 3.29 -18.34 30.52
C GLY A 254 4.41 -18.73 31.49
N ILE A 255 5.36 -19.57 31.07
CA ILE A 255 6.54 -19.92 31.88
C ILE A 255 7.46 -18.71 32.08
N LEU A 256 7.69 -17.91 31.04
CA LEU A 256 8.51 -16.69 31.12
C LEU A 256 7.90 -15.62 32.06
N ASP A 257 6.58 -15.57 32.17
CA ASP A 257 5.88 -14.65 33.07
C ASP A 257 6.02 -15.05 34.54
N THR A 258 6.17 -16.33 34.85
CA THR A 258 6.37 -16.80 36.22
C THR A 258 7.84 -16.82 36.67
N SER A 259 8.80 -16.77 35.73
CA SER A 259 10.23 -16.96 36.04
C SER A 259 11.14 -15.80 35.59
N PRO A 260 11.51 -14.88 36.50
CA PRO A 260 12.32 -13.70 36.18
C PRO A 260 13.70 -14.00 35.56
N LYS A 261 14.35 -15.10 35.97
CA LYS A 261 15.66 -15.51 35.45
C LYS A 261 15.58 -15.93 33.97
N LEU A 262 14.60 -16.77 33.62
CA LEU A 262 14.36 -17.20 32.23
C LEU A 262 13.95 -16.01 31.35
N ARG A 263 13.12 -15.11 31.90
CA ARG A 263 12.76 -13.86 31.23
C ARG A 263 13.98 -13.02 30.88
N SER A 264 14.88 -12.80 31.83
CA SER A 264 16.10 -12.01 31.58
C SER A 264 17.00 -12.67 30.54
N LEU A 265 17.11 -14.01 30.54
CA LEU A 265 17.88 -14.75 29.55
C LEU A 265 17.25 -14.61 28.16
N SER A 266 15.95 -14.85 28.05
CA SER A 266 15.20 -14.69 26.80
C SER A 266 15.32 -13.27 26.25
N ARG A 267 15.21 -12.24 27.10
CA ARG A 267 15.42 -10.84 26.71
C ARG A 267 16.80 -10.60 26.10
N LYS A 268 17.87 -11.11 26.72
CA LYS A 268 19.25 -10.98 26.19
C LYS A 268 19.39 -11.67 24.82
N LEU A 269 18.84 -12.88 24.67
CA LEU A 269 18.86 -13.61 23.40
C LEU A 269 18.09 -12.87 22.30
N LEU A 270 16.91 -12.33 22.61
CA LEU A 270 16.12 -11.54 21.67
C LEU A 270 16.84 -10.26 21.25
N ILE A 271 17.50 -9.56 22.17
CA ILE A 271 18.29 -8.36 21.83
C ILE A 271 19.45 -8.73 20.89
N ALA A 272 20.16 -9.83 21.15
CA ALA A 272 21.23 -10.30 20.28
C ALA A 272 20.70 -10.67 18.88
N LEU A 273 19.54 -11.34 18.81
CA LEU A 273 18.87 -11.68 17.56
C LEU A 273 18.47 -10.41 16.78
N ILE A 274 17.86 -9.43 17.44
CA ILE A 274 17.47 -8.15 16.82
C ILE A 274 18.68 -7.45 16.22
N LYS A 275 19.80 -7.37 16.96
CA LYS A 275 21.05 -6.78 16.47
C LYS A 275 21.54 -7.48 15.22
N ARG A 276 21.53 -8.82 15.18
CA ARG A 276 21.91 -9.59 13.99
C ARG A 276 20.98 -9.32 12.80
N ILE A 277 19.67 -9.30 13.02
CA ILE A 277 18.70 -9.03 11.94
C ILE A 277 18.94 -7.63 11.35
N ARG A 278 19.13 -6.60 12.19
CA ARG A 278 19.42 -5.22 11.75
C ARG A 278 20.75 -5.05 11.01
N MET A 279 21.67 -6.01 11.10
CA MET A 279 22.91 -5.98 10.31
C MET A 279 22.74 -6.59 8.92
N ILE A 280 21.73 -7.45 8.73
CA ILE A 280 21.49 -8.17 7.48
C ILE A 280 20.51 -7.39 6.59
N TYR A 281 19.56 -6.66 7.20
CA TYR A 281 18.51 -5.89 6.54
C TYR A 281 18.58 -4.41 6.95
#